data_AF-A0A4Q5EHH2-F1
#
_entry.id   AF-A0A4Q5EHH2-F1
#
_cell.length_a   1.000
_cell.length_b   1.000
_cell.length_c   1.000
_cell.angle_alpha   90.00
_cell.angle_beta   90.00
_cell.angle_gamma   90.00
#
_symmetry.space_group_name_H-M   'P 1'
#
loop_
_entity.id
_entity.type
_entity.pdbx_description
1 polymer ?
#
loop_
_entity_poly.entity_id
_entity_poly.type
_entity_poly.pdbx_seq_one_letter_code
_entity_poly.pdbx_strand_id
1 'polypeptide(L)' 'NWRNKINRVKNTAGFPADRLEKIQASFSDFKKEALQRKKAVKTGTASPKEFTDWLYQQSNVIVELTEI' A
#
# COMPACT_ATOMS: atom_id res chain seq x y z
N ASN A 1 -4.59 3.63 4.26
CA ASN A 1 -5.89 3.00 3.91
C ASN A 1 -5.92 2.67 2.41
N TRP A 2 -5.18 1.65 2.01
CA TRP A 2 -4.97 1.28 0.60
C TRP A 2 -6.28 0.89 -0.09
N ARG A 3 -7.07 0.04 0.56
CA ARG A 3 -8.30 -0.53 0.00
C ARG A 3 -9.35 0.54 -0.32
N ASN A 4 -9.54 1.51 0.58
CA ASN A 4 -10.50 2.59 0.34
C ASN A 4 -10.07 3.51 -0.82
N LYS A 5 -8.77 3.81 -0.94
CA LYS A 5 -8.23 4.61 -2.05
C LYS A 5 -8.37 3.88 -3.39
N ILE A 6 -8.06 2.57 -3.43
CA ILE A 6 -8.26 1.73 -4.61
C ILE A 6 -9.73 1.69 -5.03
N ASN A 7 -10.64 1.50 -4.08
CA ASN A 7 -12.08 1.49 -4.37
C ASN A 7 -12.55 2.83 -4.95
N ARG A 8 -12.01 3.96 -4.48
CA ARG A 8 -12.32 5.28 -5.02
C ARG A 8 -11.91 5.40 -6.49
N VAL A 9 -10.66 5.10 -6.83
CA VAL A 9 -10.18 5.21 -8.23
C VAL A 9 -10.86 4.22 -9.16
N LYS A 10 -11.17 3.01 -8.68
CA LYS A 10 -11.92 1.99 -9.43
C LYS A 10 -13.33 2.47 -9.82
N ASN A 11 -13.96 3.27 -8.96
CA ASN A 11 -15.29 3.82 -9.19
C ASN A 11 -15.26 5.22 -9.83
N THR A 12 -14.08 5.76 -10.15
CA THR A 12 -13.94 7.07 -10.81
C THR A 12 -14.06 6.90 -12.31
N ALA A 13 -15.08 7.51 -12.92
CA ALA A 13 -15.27 7.45 -14.37
C ALA A 13 -14.09 8.11 -15.10
N GLY A 14 -13.57 7.44 -16.12
CA GLY A 14 -12.42 7.93 -16.91
C GLY A 14 -11.07 7.79 -16.22
N PHE A 15 -10.97 7.08 -15.08
CA PHE A 15 -9.67 6.80 -14.49
C PHE A 15 -8.83 5.89 -15.42
N PRO A 16 -7.55 6.23 -15.70
CA PRO A 16 -6.75 5.47 -16.65
C PRO A 16 -6.55 4.01 -16.21
N ALA A 17 -6.82 3.06 -17.10
CA ALA A 17 -6.68 1.63 -16.81
C ALA A 17 -5.23 1.22 -16.52
N ASP A 18 -4.25 1.85 -17.19
CA ASP A 18 -2.82 1.64 -16.96
C ASP A 18 -2.40 2.10 -15.56
N ARG A 19 -2.95 3.22 -15.07
CA ARG A 19 -2.73 3.68 -13.69
C ARG A 19 -3.40 2.73 -12.69
N LEU A 20 -4.60 2.23 -13.00
CA LEU A 20 -5.30 1.28 -12.13
C LEU A 20 -4.51 -0.03 -11.97
N GLU A 21 -3.94 -0.54 -13.05
CA GLU A 21 -3.10 -1.74 -13.04
C GLU A 21 -1.85 -1.53 -12.17
N LYS A 22 -1.16 -0.38 -12.31
CA LYS A 22 -0.01 -0.02 -11.47
C LYS A 22 -0.38 0.01 -9.99
N ILE A 23 -1.50 0.62 -9.63
CA ILE A 23 -1.99 0.68 -8.24
C ILE A 23 -2.23 -0.73 -7.69
N GLN A 24 -2.83 -1.62 -8.48
CA GLN A 24 -3.11 -3.00 -8.09
C GLN A 24 -1.82 -3.81 -7.89
N ALA A 25 -0.83 -3.63 -8.77
CA ALA A 25 0.50 -4.23 -8.63
C ALA A 25 1.18 -3.76 -7.34
N SER A 26 1.25 -2.45 -7.10
CA SER A 26 1.83 -1.89 -5.87
C SER A 26 1.11 -2.37 -4.61
N PHE A 27 -0.22 -2.54 -4.65
CA PHE A 27 -0.96 -3.10 -3.52
C PHE A 27 -0.63 -4.57 -3.26
N SER A 28 -0.39 -5.36 -4.31
CA SER A 28 0.03 -6.76 -4.19
C SER A 28 1.39 -6.87 -3.51
N ASP A 29 2.34 -6.02 -3.90
CA ASP A 29 3.68 -6.01 -3.32
C ASP A 29 3.69 -5.47 -1.88
N PHE A 30 2.91 -4.42 -1.61
CA PHE A 30 2.65 -3.95 -0.25
C PHE A 30 2.17 -5.08 0.66
N LYS A 31 1.23 -5.92 0.21
CA LYS A 31 0.72 -7.05 1.00
C LYS A 31 1.82 -8.07 1.32
N LYS A 32 2.70 -8.37 0.36
CA LYS A 32 3.81 -9.32 0.55
C LYS A 32 4.80 -8.79 1.57
N GLU A 33 5.22 -7.53 1.43
CA GLU A 33 6.18 -6.90 2.33
C GLU A 33 5.58 -6.70 3.74
N ALA A 34 4.32 -6.27 3.84
CA ALA A 34 3.61 -6.14 5.11
C ALA A 34 3.58 -7.46 5.88
N LEU A 35 3.35 -8.58 5.18
CA LEU A 35 3.36 -9.91 5.78
C LEU A 35 4.75 -10.29 6.30
N GLN A 36 5.80 -10.04 5.52
CA GLN A 36 7.18 -10.30 5.92
C GLN A 36 7.61 -9.47 7.13
N ARG A 37 7.35 -8.16 7.10
CA ARG A 37 7.66 -7.26 8.23
C ARG A 37 6.87 -7.61 9.49
N LYS A 38 5.60 -7.96 9.35
CA LYS A 38 4.79 -8.44 10.48
C LYS A 38 5.37 -9.71 11.10
N LYS A 39 5.93 -10.63 10.30
CA LYS A 39 6.65 -11.79 10.82
C LYS A 39 7.93 -11.38 11.56
N ALA A 40 8.72 -10.45 10.99
CA ALA A 40 9.94 -9.93 11.63
C ALA A 40 9.67 -9.26 12.98
N VAL A 41 8.55 -8.54 13.11
CA VAL A 41 8.11 -7.97 14.40
C VAL A 41 7.78 -9.05 15.41
N LYS A 42 7.08 -10.11 14.99
CA LYS A 42 6.73 -11.24 15.86
C LYS A 42 7.95 -12.02 16.34
N THR A 43 8.99 -12.14 15.52
CA THR A 43 10.24 -12.84 15.86
C THR A 43 11.24 -11.94 16.61
N GLY A 44 10.90 -10.67 16.85
CA GLY A 44 11.79 -9.70 17.50
C GLY A 44 12.95 -9.22 16.64
N THR A 45 12.96 -9.53 15.34
CA THR A 45 13.98 -9.09 14.37
C THR A 45 13.77 -7.64 13.93
N ALA A 46 12.56 -7.12 14.07
CA ALA A 46 12.22 -5.72 13.85
C ALA A 46 11.34 -5.23 15.00
N SER A 47 11.38 -3.93 15.27
CA SER A 47 10.53 -3.32 16.28
C SER A 47 9.12 -3.00 15.74
N PRO A 48 8.09 -2.99 16.60
CA PRO A 48 6.77 -2.48 16.22
C PRO A 48 6.81 -1.03 15.70
N LYS A 49 7.76 -0.22 16.20
CA LYS A 49 7.94 1.17 15.75
C LYS A 49 8.38 1.24 14.30
N GLU A 50 9.42 0.49 13.91
CA GLU A 50 9.88 0.44 12.52
C GLU A 50 8.80 -0.04 11.55
N PHE A 51 7.98 -1.01 11.98
CA PHE A 51 6.84 -1.45 11.17
C PHE A 51 5.78 -0.35 11.03
N THR A 52 5.50 0.40 12.09
CA THR A 52 4.54 1.51 12.07
C THR A 52 5.04 2.68 11.22
N ASP A 53 6.32 3.05 11.35
CA ASP A 53 6.97 4.07 10.54
C ASP A 53 6.94 3.70 9.05
N TRP A 54 7.17 2.42 8.73
CA TRP A 54 7.02 1.91 7.36
C TRP A 54 5.58 2.01 6.85
N LEU A 55 4.55 1.69 7.67
CA LEU A 55 3.15 1.85 7.27
C LEU A 55 2.79 3.32 6.94
N TYR A 56 3.41 4.28 7.62
CA TYR A 56 3.25 5.70 7.28
C TYR A 56 3.87 6.02 5.92
N GLN A 57 5.07 5.53 5.62
CA GLN A 57 5.69 5.70 4.29
C GLN A 57 4.83 5.12 3.18
N GLN A 58 4.26 3.93 3.39
CA GLN A 58 3.36 3.28 2.43
C GLN A 58 2.05 4.06 2.21
N SER A 59 1.65 4.92 3.14
CA SER A 59 0.48 5.78 2.97
C SER A 59 0.72 6.91 1.98
N ASN A 60 1.97 7.41 1.87
CA ASN A 60 2.35 8.43 0.88
C ASN A 60 2.39 7.83 -0.53
N VAL A 61 2.98 6.63 -0.67
CA VAL A 61 3.04 5.91 -1.96
C VAL A 61 1.66 5.74 -2.59
N ILE A 62 0.66 5.31 -1.81
CA ILE A 62 -0.71 5.16 -2.35
C ILE A 62 -1.39 6.52 -2.62
N VAL A 63 -1.02 7.60 -1.93
CA VAL A 63 -1.50 8.95 -2.26
C VAL A 63 -0.99 9.33 -3.65
N GLU A 64 0.32 9.29 -3.86
CA GLU A 64 0.96 9.62 -5.16
C GLU A 64 0.40 8.78 -6.30
N LEU A 65 0.18 7.48 -6.08
CA LEU A 65 -0.37 6.59 -7.11
C LEU A 65 -1.85 6.83 -7.41
N THR A 66 -2.61 7.45 -6.49
CA THR A 66 -4.06 7.70 -6.64
C THR A 66 -4.41 9.16 -6.87
N GLU A 67 -3.43 10.05 -6.84
CA GLU A 67 -3.59 11.43 -7.29
C GLU A 67 -3.89 11.43 -8.79
N ILE A 68 -4.96 12.16 -9.13
CA ILE A 68 -5.51 12.24 -10.49
C ILE A 68 -4.72 13.28 -11.25
#